data_AF-A0A947G7K9-F1
#
_entry.id   AF-A0A947G7K9-F1
#
_cell.length_a   1.000
_cell.length_b   1.000
_cell.length_c   1.000
_cell.angle_alpha   90.00
_cell.angle_beta   90.00
_cell.angle_gamma   90.00
#
_symmetry.space_group_name_H-M   'P 1'
#
loop_
_entity.id
_entity.type
_entity.pdbx_description
1 polymer ?
#
loop_
_entity_poly.entity_id
_entity_poly.type
_entity_poly.pdbx_seq_one_letter_code
_entity_poly.pdbx_strand_id
1 'polypeptide(L)'
;TPVCARYARGWLEDEIGQEAGARAAVIILGERPGLGTGDGLSAYLVHEPRIGKTDGDRNMLSNIHQRGTTPEQAAKRMATLLAAMFEQGTSGVQLELTGNPELASTVGGYRAPQVREQLVEKP
;
A
#
# COMPACT_ATOMS: atom_id res chain seq x y z
N THR A 1 -13.09 11.81 4.49
CA THR A 1 -13.90 11.32 3.36
C THR A 1 -12.99 10.67 2.34
N PRO A 2 -13.27 9.46 1.85
CA PRO A 2 -12.46 8.85 0.78
C PRO A 2 -12.73 9.56 -0.56
N VAL A 3 -11.72 9.58 -1.43
CA VAL A 3 -11.79 10.15 -2.79
C VAL A 3 -11.33 9.13 -3.81
N CYS A 4 -11.86 9.21 -5.04
CA CYS A 4 -11.41 8.39 -6.17
C CYS A 4 -10.86 9.31 -7.26
N ALA A 5 -9.64 9.04 -7.71
CA ALA A 5 -8.97 9.83 -8.73
C ALA A 5 -8.62 8.94 -9.94
N ARG A 6 -8.90 9.44 -11.14
CA ARG A 6 -8.48 8.79 -12.39
C ARG A 6 -7.05 9.20 -12.72
N TYR A 7 -6.30 8.28 -13.33
CA TYR A 7 -4.92 8.49 -13.79
C TYR A 7 -3.92 8.84 -12.67
N ALA A 8 -4.27 8.54 -11.41
CA ALA A 8 -3.42 8.80 -10.27
C ALA A 8 -2.06 8.09 -10.34
N ARG A 9 -1.09 8.68 -9.67
CA ARG A 9 0.24 8.13 -9.38
C ARG A 9 0.52 8.35 -7.89
N GLY A 10 1.57 7.70 -7.35
CA GLY A 10 1.86 7.70 -5.91
C GLY A 10 1.98 9.09 -5.27
N TRP A 11 2.38 10.12 -6.02
CA TRP A 11 2.54 11.49 -5.50
C TRP A 11 1.23 12.26 -5.28
N LEU A 12 0.11 11.80 -5.85
CA LEU A 12 -1.17 12.49 -5.70
C LEU A 12 -1.62 12.56 -4.23
N GLU A 13 -1.22 11.57 -3.42
CA GLU A 13 -1.56 11.54 -2.00
C GLU A 13 -0.92 12.67 -1.18
N ASP A 14 0.24 13.17 -1.60
CA ASP A 14 0.90 14.29 -0.94
C ASP A 14 0.16 15.59 -1.18
N GLU A 15 -0.19 15.87 -2.43
CA GLU A 15 -0.91 17.09 -2.80
C GLU A 15 -2.27 17.14 -2.09
N ILE A 16 -3.06 16.06 -2.18
CA ILE A 16 -4.37 15.98 -1.52
C ILE A 16 -4.22 16.03 0.00
N GLY A 17 -3.26 15.29 0.55
CA GLY A 17 -3.04 15.21 1.99
C GLY A 17 -2.58 16.55 2.58
N GLN A 18 -1.71 17.27 1.88
CA GLN A 18 -1.24 18.61 2.27
C GLN A 18 -2.40 19.61 2.28
N GLU A 19 -3.17 19.69 1.19
CA GLU A 19 -4.31 20.61 1.09
C GLU A 19 -5.41 20.29 2.10
N ALA A 20 -5.61 19.00 2.40
CA ALA A 20 -6.57 18.57 3.41
C ALA A 20 -6.07 18.74 4.86
N GLY A 21 -4.81 19.11 5.07
CA GLY A 21 -4.20 19.13 6.41
C GLY A 21 -4.21 17.76 7.09
N ALA A 22 -4.08 16.68 6.30
CA ALA A 22 -4.17 15.32 6.80
C ALA A 22 -2.94 14.93 7.62
N ARG A 23 -3.15 14.22 8.73
CA ARG A 23 -2.07 13.67 9.56
C ARG A 23 -1.34 12.50 8.90
N ALA A 24 -2.04 11.77 8.04
CA ALA A 24 -1.47 10.75 7.17
C ALA A 24 -2.32 10.64 5.89
N ALA A 25 -1.70 10.18 4.81
CA ALA A 25 -2.40 9.81 3.58
C ALA A 25 -2.17 8.33 3.28
N VAL A 26 -3.16 7.73 2.63
CA VAL A 26 -3.08 6.39 2.04
C VAL A 26 -3.63 6.46 0.62
N ILE A 27 -2.83 6.04 -0.36
CA ILE A 27 -3.30 5.82 -1.73
C ILE A 27 -3.23 4.34 -2.08
N ILE A 28 -4.36 3.83 -2.58
CA ILE A 28 -4.48 2.46 -3.10
C ILE A 28 -4.48 2.55 -4.62
N LEU A 29 -3.52 1.86 -5.25
CA LEU A 29 -3.29 1.88 -6.69
C LEU A 29 -3.34 0.45 -7.26
N GLY A 30 -3.90 0.33 -8.46
CA GLY A 30 -3.76 -0.90 -9.25
C GLY A 30 -2.31 -1.13 -9.63
N GLU A 31 -1.85 -2.37 -9.46
CA GLU A 31 -0.53 -2.78 -9.91
C GLU A 31 -0.51 -2.96 -11.44
N ARG A 32 0.69 -2.99 -12.02
CA ARG A 32 0.83 -3.36 -13.43
C ARG A 32 0.34 -4.80 -13.62
N PRO A 33 -0.53 -5.08 -14.60
CA PRO A 33 -0.98 -6.45 -14.85
C PRO A 33 0.19 -7.39 -15.12
N GLY A 34 0.18 -8.53 -14.43
CA GLY A 34 1.09 -9.63 -14.68
C GLY A 34 0.62 -10.52 -15.82
N LEU A 35 1.45 -11.49 -16.23
CA LEU A 35 1.18 -12.38 -17.37
C LEU A 35 -0.13 -13.20 -17.25
N GLY A 36 -0.64 -13.40 -16.03
CA GLY A 36 -1.90 -14.12 -15.77
C GLY A 36 -2.67 -13.56 -14.57
N THR A 37 -2.43 -12.31 -14.21
CA THR A 37 -3.05 -11.63 -13.06
C THR A 37 -3.31 -10.16 -13.38
N GLY A 38 -4.48 -9.65 -13.00
CA GLY A 38 -4.87 -8.26 -13.25
C GLY A 38 -5.56 -7.59 -12.05
N ASP A 39 -5.59 -8.27 -10.91
CA ASP A 39 -6.36 -7.93 -9.70
C ASP A 39 -5.48 -7.42 -8.55
N GLY A 40 -4.16 -7.29 -8.76
CA GLY A 40 -3.21 -6.83 -7.75
C GLY A 40 -3.39 -5.36 -7.40
N LEU A 41 -3.45 -5.05 -6.11
CA LEU A 41 -3.42 -3.69 -5.56
C LEU A 41 -2.16 -3.48 -4.72
N SER A 42 -1.69 -2.25 -4.70
CA SER A 42 -0.66 -1.74 -3.78
C SER A 42 -1.22 -0.57 -2.98
N ALA A 43 -0.80 -0.43 -1.73
CA ALA A 43 -1.11 0.71 -0.87
C ALA A 43 0.18 1.41 -0.45
N TYR A 44 0.22 2.73 -0.58
CA TYR A 44 1.28 3.59 -0.09
C TYR A 44 0.75 4.42 1.07
N LEU A 45 1.57 4.62 2.10
CA LEU A 45 1.19 5.29 3.33
C LEU A 45 2.28 6.28 3.73
N VAL A 46 1.89 7.50 4.07
CA VAL A 46 2.80 8.57 4.50
C VAL A 46 2.24 9.33 5.71
N HIS A 47 3.09 9.63 6.68
CA HIS A 47 2.81 10.54 7.78
C HIS A 47 3.14 11.98 7.36
N GLU A 48 2.25 12.92 7.70
CA GLU A 48 2.31 14.32 7.24
C GLU A 48 2.62 14.43 5.73
N PRO A 49 1.70 13.99 4.87
CA PRO A 49 1.80 14.15 3.42
C PRO A 49 2.10 15.61 3.04
N ARG A 50 3.16 15.82 2.27
CA ARG A 50 3.58 17.14 1.76
C ARG A 50 4.32 17.00 0.43
N ILE A 51 4.17 17.99 -0.43
CA ILE A 51 4.93 18.08 -1.68
C ILE A 51 6.43 18.09 -1.33
N GLY A 52 7.20 17.23 -2.00
CA GLY A 52 8.64 17.06 -1.77
C GLY A 52 9.01 15.84 -0.91
N LYS A 53 8.03 15.09 -0.40
CA LYS A 53 8.26 13.74 0.14
C LYS A 53 8.87 12.84 -0.95
N THR A 54 9.60 11.82 -0.50
CA THR A 54 10.29 10.84 -1.35
C THR A 54 9.76 9.43 -1.08
N ASP A 55 10.15 8.46 -1.91
CA ASP A 55 9.72 7.07 -1.71
C ASP A 55 10.20 6.52 -0.36
N GLY A 56 11.35 7.03 0.12
CA GLY A 56 11.90 6.71 1.44
C GLY A 56 11.05 7.22 2.61
N ASP A 57 10.15 8.17 2.39
CA ASP A 57 9.23 8.66 3.41
C ASP A 57 7.96 7.81 3.52
N ARG A 58 7.82 6.76 2.71
CA ARG A 58 6.59 5.96 2.60
C ARG A 58 6.78 4.53 3.04
N ASN A 59 5.75 3.99 3.68
CA ASN A 59 5.62 2.54 3.80
C ASN A 59 4.71 2.05 2.67
N MET A 60 4.99 0.85 2.16
CA MET A 60 4.26 0.25 1.04
C MET A 60 3.80 -1.16 1.40
N LEU A 61 2.56 -1.48 1.04
CA LEU A 61 2.07 -2.86 0.94
C LEU A 61 1.79 -3.17 -0.53
N SER A 62 2.27 -4.31 -1.00
CA SER A 62 2.05 -4.78 -2.38
C SER A 62 1.38 -6.15 -2.39
N ASN A 63 1.01 -6.61 -3.59
CA ASN A 63 0.37 -7.90 -3.80
C ASN A 63 -0.87 -8.06 -2.92
N ILE A 64 -1.68 -7.01 -2.82
CA ILE A 64 -2.98 -7.07 -2.14
C ILE A 64 -3.97 -7.68 -3.13
N HIS A 65 -4.28 -8.96 -2.94
CA HIS A 65 -5.24 -9.73 -3.73
C HIS A 65 -5.49 -11.10 -3.08
N GLN A 66 -6.49 -11.86 -3.56
CA GLN A 66 -6.92 -13.12 -2.92
C GLN A 66 -5.81 -14.18 -2.76
N ARG A 67 -4.82 -14.18 -3.64
CA ARG A 67 -3.72 -15.18 -3.62
C ARG A 67 -2.46 -14.66 -2.92
N GLY A 68 -2.45 -13.39 -2.52
CA GLY A 68 -1.35 -12.68 -1.88
C GLY A 68 -1.74 -12.28 -0.46
N THR A 69 -1.55 -11.00 -0.13
CA THR A 69 -2.14 -10.44 1.09
C THR A 69 -3.62 -10.19 0.82
N THR A 70 -4.53 -10.81 1.57
CA THR A 70 -5.96 -10.57 1.33
C THR A 70 -6.33 -9.12 1.68
N PRO A 71 -7.39 -8.55 1.09
CA PRO A 71 -7.84 -7.20 1.45
C PRO A 71 -8.04 -7.00 2.95
N GLU A 72 -8.56 -8.00 3.67
CA GLU A 72 -8.76 -7.96 5.12
C GLU A 72 -7.43 -7.92 5.87
N GLN A 73 -6.46 -8.74 5.46
CA GLN A 73 -5.11 -8.72 6.03
C GLN A 73 -4.40 -7.39 5.76
N ALA A 74 -4.53 -6.86 4.55
CA ALA A 74 -3.96 -5.58 4.16
C ALA A 74 -4.57 -4.44 4.97
N ALA A 75 -5.89 -4.41 5.14
CA ALA A 75 -6.57 -3.42 5.96
C ALA A 75 -6.08 -3.42 7.42
N LYS A 76 -5.95 -4.62 8.01
CA LYS A 76 -5.40 -4.76 9.36
C LYS A 76 -3.95 -4.25 9.44
N ARG A 77 -3.08 -4.64 8.49
CA ARG A 77 -1.68 -4.18 8.44
C ARG A 77 -1.58 -2.66 8.24
N MET A 78 -2.40 -2.07 7.38
CA MET A 78 -2.47 -0.61 7.19
C MET A 78 -2.86 0.12 8.47
N ALA A 79 -3.88 -0.37 9.18
CA ALA A 79 -4.29 0.22 10.45
C ALA A 79 -3.17 0.17 11.49
N THR A 80 -2.47 -0.96 11.58
CA THR A 80 -1.31 -1.12 12.48
C THR A 80 -0.15 -0.20 12.10
N LEU A 81 0.16 -0.04 10.81
CA LEU A 81 1.16 0.92 10.33
C LEU A 81 0.78 2.36 10.65
N LEU A 82 -0.47 2.76 10.40
CA LEU A 82 -0.95 4.11 10.69
C LEU A 82 -0.88 4.43 12.19
N ALA A 83 -1.22 3.46 13.05
CA ALA A 83 -1.09 3.62 14.48
C ALA A 83 0.38 3.89 14.89
N ALA A 84 1.32 3.09 14.37
CA ALA A 84 2.75 3.29 14.63
C ALA A 84 3.26 4.63 14.07
N MET A 85 2.81 5.04 12.88
CA MET A 85 3.13 6.34 12.28
C MET A 85 2.68 7.50 13.17
N PHE A 86 1.46 7.42 13.70
CA PHE A 86 0.93 8.46 14.59
C PHE A 86 1.62 8.50 15.95
N GLU A 87 2.05 7.36 16.47
CA GLU A 87 2.79 7.28 17.73
C GLU A 87 4.21 7.85 17.59
N GLN A 88 4.91 7.49 16.52
CA GLN A 88 6.31 7.88 16.30
C GLN A 88 6.45 9.21 15.55
N GLY A 89 5.37 9.73 14.99
CA GLY A 89 5.36 10.97 14.19
C GLY A 89 6.15 10.87 12.89
N THR A 90 6.31 9.66 12.34
CA THR A 90 7.16 9.41 11.17
C THR A 90 6.61 8.28 10.29
N SER A 91 7.17 8.11 9.11
CA SER A 91 6.84 7.05 8.15
C SER A 91 8.06 6.67 7.32
N GLY A 92 7.91 5.64 6.49
CA GLY A 92 8.96 5.17 5.60
C GLY A 92 10.11 4.52 6.33
N VAL A 93 11.34 4.82 5.89
CA VAL A 93 12.56 4.21 6.43
C VAL A 93 12.87 4.60 7.87
N GLN A 94 12.26 5.68 8.36
CA GLN A 94 12.42 6.17 9.73
C GLN A 94 11.43 5.52 10.71
N LEU A 95 10.44 4.76 10.21
CA LEU A 95 9.44 4.12 11.06
C LEU A 95 9.99 2.81 11.64
N GLU A 96 10.06 2.73 12.96
CA GLU A 96 10.52 1.53 13.66
C GLU A 96 9.40 0.48 13.73
N LEU A 97 9.68 -0.72 13.19
CA LEU A 97 8.71 -1.82 13.09
C LEU A 97 8.96 -2.96 14.10
N THR A 98 10.11 -2.98 14.76
CA THR A 98 10.59 -4.10 15.59
C THR A 98 9.65 -4.46 16.74
N GLY A 99 8.93 -3.47 17.29
CA GLY A 99 7.94 -3.68 18.35
C GLY A 99 6.63 -4.33 17.90
N ASN A 100 6.45 -4.57 16.59
CA ASN A 100 5.18 -5.01 16.04
C ASN A 100 5.30 -6.30 15.20
N PRO A 101 5.15 -7.49 15.83
CA PRO A 101 5.35 -8.76 15.15
C PRO A 101 4.38 -9.01 14.00
N GLU A 102 3.20 -8.36 13.99
CA GLU A 102 2.28 -8.44 12.86
C GLU A 102 2.85 -7.77 11.60
N LEU A 103 3.61 -6.68 11.77
CA LEU A 103 4.28 -5.96 10.68
C LEU A 103 5.58 -6.64 10.24
N ALA A 104 6.26 -7.33 11.15
CA ALA A 104 7.47 -8.11 10.87
C ALA A 104 7.21 -9.42 10.12
N SER A 105 5.94 -9.86 10.00
CA SER A 105 5.59 -11.10 9.32
C SER A 105 5.72 -10.97 7.79
N THR A 106 6.91 -11.28 7.27
CA THR A 106 7.08 -11.75 5.89
C THR A 106 6.40 -13.10 5.77
N VAL A 107 5.34 -13.19 4.96
CA VAL A 107 4.81 -14.47 4.48
C VAL A 107 5.84 -15.01 3.47
N GLY A 108 6.98 -15.48 3.99
CA GLY A 108 8.06 -16.09 3.24
C GLY A 108 7.86 -17.60 3.27
N GLY A 109 7.29 -18.15 2.20
CA GLY A 109 7.11 -19.58 2.02
C GLY A 109 7.11 -19.92 0.53
N TYR A 110 7.27 -21.19 0.21
CA TYR A 110 7.12 -21.67 -1.17
C TYR A 110 5.72 -21.31 -1.67
N ARG A 111 5.65 -20.41 -2.66
CA ARG A 111 4.42 -20.12 -3.40
C ARG A 111 4.47 -20.94 -4.67
N ALA A 112 3.53 -21.87 -4.83
CA ALA A 112 3.39 -22.60 -6.07
C ALA A 112 3.27 -21.61 -7.25
N PRO A 113 3.86 -21.93 -8.42
CA PRO A 113 3.73 -21.09 -9.61
C PRO A 113 2.26 -20.77 -9.87
N GLN A 114 2.00 -19.52 -10.22
CA GLN A 114 0.65 -19.10 -10.55
C GLN A 114 0.17 -19.85 -11.81
N VAL A 115 -0.92 -20.60 -11.69
CA VAL A 115 -1.62 -21.16 -12.84
C VAL A 115 -2.08 -20.01 -13.74
N ARG A 116 -1.80 -20.12 -15.04
CA ARG A 116 -2.18 -19.11 -16.03
C ARG A 116 -3.67 -19.19 -16.29
N GLU A 117 -4.40 -18.13 -15.95
CA GLU A 117 -5.81 -17.99 -16.28
C GLU A 117 -5.98 -16.93 -17.37
N GLN A 118 -6.86 -17.21 -18.32
CA GLN A 118 -7.16 -16.26 -19.38
C GLN A 118 -8.21 -15.27 -18.84
N LEU A 119 -7.74 -14.08 -18.46
CA LEU A 119 -8.58 -13.04 -17.86
C LEU A 119 -9.30 -12.15 -18.89
N VAL A 120 -8.94 -12.27 -20.17
CA VAL A 120 -9.52 -11.46 -21.26
C VAL A 120 -9.99 -12.40 -22.37
N GLU A 121 -11.23 -12.19 -22.82
CA GLU A 121 -11.77 -12.88 -23.99
C GLU A 121 -10.90 -12.58 -25.22
N LYS A 122 -10.60 -13.61 -26.01
CA LYS A 122 -9.90 -13.40 -27.30
C LYS A 122 -10.90 -12.75 -28.27
N PRO A 123 -10.47 -11.74 -29.03
CA PRO A 123 -11.29 -11.18 -30.10
C PRO A 123 -11.57 -12.21 -31.20
#